data_AF-A0A565BD96-F1
#
_entry.id   AF-A0A565BD96-F1
#
_cell.length_a   1.000
_cell.length_b   1.000
_cell.length_c   1.000
_cell.angle_alpha   90.00
_cell.angle_beta   90.00
_cell.angle_gamma   90.00
#
_symmetry.space_group_name_H-M   'P 1'
#
loop_
_entity.id
_entity.type
_entity.pdbx_description
1 polymer ?
#
loop_
_entity_poly.entity_id
_entity_poly.type
_entity_poly.pdbx_seq_one_letter_code
_entity_poly.pdbx_strand_id
1 'polypeptide(L)'
;MVNLKLLYHFFITHFFKLFLFPFVSFLFFHNLWFHLQHNLVTLTIFSVVLAFGSAFYCVGRPKPVYLVDYSCHLPPPHLKATIPRIIDGINKVRESNPSWNELPEESSLDFLVKILERSGLGDETYVPEAITRVPPQQTMAAAREETEQVIFDAINNLLANTKVNSHAISA
;
A
#
# COMPACT_ATOMS: atom_id res chain seq x y z
N MET A 1 39.93 23.57 -56.02
CA MET A 1 39.11 23.22 -57.20
C MET A 1 38.32 21.91 -57.07
N VAL A 2 38.75 20.94 -56.22
CA VAL A 2 38.09 19.62 -56.04
C VAL A 2 36.71 19.69 -55.36
N ASN A 3 36.53 20.59 -54.38
CA ASN A 3 35.26 20.73 -53.64
C ASN A 3 34.10 21.26 -54.50
N LEU A 4 34.38 22.03 -55.56
CA LEU A 4 33.33 22.63 -56.40
C LEU A 4 32.68 21.60 -57.32
N LYS A 5 33.47 20.63 -57.83
CA LYS A 5 32.93 19.51 -58.64
C LYS A 5 32.11 18.54 -57.79
N LEU A 6 32.55 18.25 -56.55
CA LEU A 6 31.83 17.38 -55.63
C LEU A 6 30.48 18.01 -55.23
N LEU A 7 30.48 19.31 -54.92
CA LEU A 7 29.28 20.07 -54.60
C LEU A 7 28.32 20.10 -55.78
N TYR A 8 28.81 20.38 -57.00
CA TYR A 8 27.98 20.40 -58.21
C TYR A 8 27.37 19.04 -58.54
N HIS A 9 28.15 17.97 -58.42
CA HIS A 9 27.66 16.61 -58.65
C HIS A 9 26.64 16.18 -57.58
N PHE A 10 26.85 16.57 -56.31
CA PHE A 10 25.88 16.37 -55.24
C PHE A 10 24.58 17.14 -55.52
N PHE A 11 24.68 18.41 -55.92
CA PHE A 11 23.52 19.24 -56.26
C PHE A 11 22.72 18.65 -57.42
N ILE A 12 23.36 18.16 -58.49
CA ILE A 12 22.66 17.56 -59.64
C ILE A 12 22.03 16.22 -59.25
N THR A 13 22.77 15.35 -58.57
CA THR A 13 22.30 14.00 -58.23
C THR A 13 21.16 14.04 -57.20
N HIS A 14 21.17 15.00 -56.28
CA HIS A 14 20.13 15.17 -55.26
C HIS A 14 19.16 16.32 -55.55
N PHE A 15 19.26 16.98 -56.73
CA PHE A 15 18.46 18.14 -57.11
C PHE A 15 16.97 17.89 -56.90
N PHE A 16 16.47 16.81 -57.51
CA PHE A 16 15.07 16.43 -57.41
C PHE A 16 14.66 16.11 -55.98
N LYS A 17 15.50 15.47 -55.16
CA LYS A 17 15.17 15.19 -53.75
C LYS A 17 15.13 16.46 -52.91
N LEU A 18 16.08 17.38 -53.14
CA LEU A 18 16.20 18.66 -52.43
C LEU A 18 15.01 19.58 -52.69
N PHE A 19 14.40 19.54 -53.87
CA PHE A 19 13.26 20.40 -54.20
C PHE A 19 11.90 19.70 -54.08
N LEU A 20 11.81 18.42 -54.44
CA LEU A 20 10.54 17.68 -54.44
C LEU A 20 10.07 17.38 -53.02
N PHE A 21 10.98 17.01 -52.11
CA PHE A 21 10.62 16.75 -50.70
C PHE A 21 10.01 17.96 -49.98
N PRO A 22 10.65 19.15 -49.96
CA PRO A 22 10.03 20.33 -49.34
C PRO A 22 8.78 20.78 -50.07
N PHE A 23 8.68 20.58 -51.38
CA PHE A 23 7.48 20.94 -52.14
C PHE A 23 6.28 20.06 -51.78
N VAL A 24 6.45 18.73 -51.71
CA VAL A 24 5.39 17.81 -51.29
C VAL A 24 5.01 18.05 -49.83
N SER A 25 6.00 18.30 -48.97
CA SER A 25 5.76 18.67 -47.58
C SER A 25 4.93 19.97 -47.49
N PHE A 26 5.30 21.00 -48.26
CA PHE A 26 4.57 22.26 -48.33
C PHE A 26 3.12 22.08 -48.82
N LEU A 27 2.90 21.32 -49.90
CA LEU A 27 1.56 21.01 -50.39
C LEU A 27 0.72 20.25 -49.37
N PHE A 28 1.33 19.29 -48.67
CA PHE A 28 0.67 18.55 -47.59
C PHE A 28 0.27 19.49 -46.44
N PHE A 29 1.18 20.34 -45.98
CA PHE A 29 0.89 21.33 -44.94
C PHE A 29 -0.16 22.35 -45.37
N HIS A 30 -0.16 22.77 -46.63
CA HIS A 30 -1.17 23.70 -47.15
C HIS A 30 -2.55 23.07 -47.23
N ASN A 31 -2.64 21.82 -47.70
CA ASN A 31 -3.89 21.08 -47.77
C ASN A 31 -4.42 20.75 -46.36
N LEU A 32 -3.52 20.33 -45.45
CA LEU A 32 -3.82 20.12 -44.05
C LEU A 32 -4.30 21.42 -43.37
N TRP A 33 -3.67 22.55 -43.66
CA TRP A 33 -4.08 23.88 -43.19
C TRP A 33 -5.46 24.23 -43.71
N PHE A 34 -5.74 24.05 -44.99
CA PHE A 34 -7.05 24.33 -45.59
C PHE A 34 -8.16 23.44 -45.00
N HIS A 35 -7.89 22.15 -44.81
CA HIS A 35 -8.80 21.23 -44.13
C HIS A 35 -9.00 21.56 -42.65
N LEU A 36 -7.95 21.99 -41.94
CA LEU A 36 -8.07 22.50 -40.58
C LEU A 36 -8.95 23.74 -40.55
N GLN A 37 -8.72 24.72 -41.45
CA GLN A 37 -9.48 25.97 -41.56
C GLN A 37 -10.98 25.72 -41.81
N HIS A 38 -11.32 24.80 -42.69
CA HIS A 38 -12.72 24.45 -42.99
C HIS A 38 -13.41 23.68 -41.86
N ASN A 39 -12.65 22.91 -41.08
CA ASN A 39 -13.17 22.15 -39.94
C ASN A 39 -12.86 22.80 -38.58
N LEU A 40 -12.48 24.09 -38.54
CA LEU A 40 -12.16 24.79 -37.29
C LEU A 40 -13.33 24.75 -36.32
N VAL A 41 -14.57 24.89 -36.81
CA VAL A 41 -15.77 24.80 -35.97
C VAL A 41 -15.89 23.40 -35.36
N THR A 42 -15.75 22.34 -36.15
CA THR A 42 -15.80 20.95 -35.65
C THR A 42 -14.65 20.65 -34.67
N LEU A 43 -13.44 21.12 -34.97
CA LEU A 43 -12.26 20.93 -34.14
C LEU A 43 -12.36 21.68 -32.81
N THR A 44 -12.84 22.93 -32.83
CA THR A 44 -13.07 23.73 -31.63
C THR A 44 -14.14 23.07 -30.76
N ILE A 45 -15.29 22.67 -31.32
CA ILE A 45 -16.33 21.93 -30.57
C ILE A 45 -15.76 20.64 -29.95
N PHE A 46 -15.03 19.83 -30.72
CA PHE A 46 -14.43 18.60 -30.20
C PHE A 46 -13.42 18.88 -29.08
N SER A 47 -12.58 19.90 -29.23
CA SER A 47 -11.62 20.32 -28.20
C SER A 47 -12.31 20.79 -26.93
N VAL A 48 -13.42 21.53 -27.06
CA VAL A 48 -14.23 22.01 -25.94
C VAL A 48 -14.86 20.82 -25.21
N VAL A 49 -15.47 19.88 -25.93
CA VAL A 49 -16.04 18.66 -25.35
C VAL A 49 -14.99 17.83 -24.62
N LEU A 50 -13.80 17.64 -25.20
CA LEU A 50 -12.70 16.95 -24.54
C LEU A 50 -12.18 17.70 -23.31
N ALA A 51 -12.05 19.03 -23.38
CA ALA A 51 -11.60 19.84 -22.25
C ALA A 51 -12.60 19.77 -21.09
N PHE A 52 -13.91 19.93 -21.37
CA PHE A 52 -14.94 19.79 -20.35
C PHE A 52 -15.03 18.35 -19.82
N GLY A 53 -15.01 17.34 -20.70
CA GLY A 53 -15.05 15.93 -20.29
C GLY A 53 -13.85 15.54 -19.42
N SER A 54 -12.64 15.99 -19.78
CA SER A 54 -11.43 15.75 -18.97
C SER A 54 -11.46 16.51 -17.64
N ALA A 55 -11.96 17.75 -17.60
CA ALA A 55 -12.12 18.51 -16.37
C ALA A 55 -13.14 17.84 -15.42
N PHE A 56 -14.32 17.47 -15.93
CA PHE A 56 -15.32 16.72 -15.16
C PHE A 56 -14.78 15.40 -14.66
N TYR A 57 -14.04 14.67 -15.52
CA TYR A 57 -13.38 13.46 -15.11
C TYR A 57 -12.39 13.76 -13.98
N CYS A 58 -11.41 14.66 -14.15
CA CYS A 58 -10.44 15.06 -13.11
C CYS A 58 -11.07 15.45 -11.77
N VAL A 59 -12.16 16.23 -11.78
CA VAL A 59 -12.83 16.70 -10.55
C VAL A 59 -13.69 15.58 -9.93
N GLY A 60 -14.28 14.72 -10.75
CA GLY A 60 -15.13 13.62 -10.31
C GLY A 60 -14.39 12.35 -9.88
N ARG A 61 -13.07 12.23 -10.15
CA ARG A 61 -12.32 11.04 -9.73
C ARG A 61 -12.20 11.03 -8.22
N PRO A 62 -12.45 9.88 -7.56
CA PRO A 62 -12.11 9.75 -6.15
C PRO A 62 -10.61 9.99 -5.97
N LYS A 63 -10.25 10.80 -4.97
CA LYS A 63 -8.85 11.02 -4.62
C LYS A 63 -8.28 9.72 -4.07
N PRO A 64 -7.17 9.20 -4.61
CA PRO A 64 -6.56 7.99 -4.07
C PRO A 64 -6.09 8.22 -2.63
N VAL A 65 -6.38 7.26 -1.75
CA VAL A 65 -5.91 7.24 -0.36
C VAL A 65 -4.68 6.34 -0.31
N TYR A 66 -3.59 6.86 0.25
CA TYR A 66 -2.31 6.15 0.34
C TYR A 66 -1.95 5.88 1.80
N LEU A 67 -1.35 4.72 2.05
CA LEU A 67 -0.68 4.45 3.31
C LEU A 67 0.64 5.22 3.31
N VAL A 68 0.73 6.26 4.14
CA VAL A 68 1.94 7.10 4.23
C VAL A 68 2.95 6.47 5.18
N ASP A 69 2.50 5.97 6.32
CA ASP A 69 3.34 5.33 7.33
C ASP A 69 2.48 4.40 8.20
N TYR A 70 3.12 3.51 8.96
CA TYR A 70 2.47 2.57 9.87
C TYR A 70 3.33 2.32 11.12
N SER A 71 2.69 1.85 12.17
CA SER A 71 3.35 1.46 13.40
C SER A 71 2.58 0.32 14.04
N CYS A 72 3.30 -0.56 14.75
CA CYS A 72 2.73 -1.68 15.48
C CYS A 72 3.20 -1.63 16.92
N HIS A 73 2.34 -2.06 17.84
CA HIS A 73 2.73 -2.33 19.22
C HIS A 73 3.52 -3.63 19.28
N LEU A 74 4.67 -3.61 19.95
CA LEU A 74 5.46 -4.79 20.27
C LEU A 74 5.35 -5.05 21.77
N PRO A 75 4.67 -6.13 22.21
CA PRO A 75 4.56 -6.43 23.63
C PRO A 75 5.92 -6.78 24.25
N PRO A 76 6.07 -6.61 25.57
CA PRO A 76 7.31 -6.93 26.25
C PRO A 76 7.68 -8.42 26.13
N PRO A 77 8.97 -8.80 26.11
CA PRO A 77 9.42 -10.18 25.86
C PRO A 77 8.86 -11.24 26.81
N HIS A 78 8.47 -10.83 28.02
CA HIS A 78 7.87 -11.73 28.99
C HIS A 78 6.44 -12.15 28.61
N LEU A 79 5.82 -11.59 27.56
CA LEU A 79 4.52 -12.02 27.05
C LEU A 79 4.61 -12.96 25.84
N LYS A 80 5.82 -13.35 25.42
CA LYS A 80 6.01 -14.36 24.37
C LYS A 80 5.35 -15.68 24.75
N ALA A 81 4.65 -16.27 23.80
CA ALA A 81 3.82 -17.46 23.96
C ALA A 81 4.40 -18.63 23.17
N THR A 82 5.55 -19.14 23.61
CA THR A 82 6.11 -20.38 23.05
C THR A 82 5.31 -21.59 23.51
N ILE A 83 5.28 -22.66 22.72
CA ILE A 83 4.57 -23.91 23.08
C ILE A 83 4.95 -24.42 24.49
N PRO A 84 6.25 -24.52 24.85
CA PRO A 84 6.64 -24.97 26.19
C PRO A 84 6.08 -24.07 27.30
N ARG A 85 6.03 -22.76 27.05
CA ARG A 85 5.56 -21.78 28.02
C ARG A 85 4.04 -21.81 28.19
N ILE A 86 3.30 -22.07 27.10
CA ILE A 86 1.86 -22.31 27.16
C ILE A 86 1.57 -23.57 28.00
N ILE A 87 2.29 -24.67 27.75
CA ILE A 87 2.15 -25.92 28.51
C ILE A 87 2.46 -25.71 29.99
N ASP A 88 3.57 -25.02 30.31
CA ASP A 88 3.95 -24.66 31.68
C ASP A 88 2.86 -23.83 32.38
N GLY A 89 2.29 -22.85 31.68
CA GLY A 89 1.15 -22.06 32.17
C GLY A 89 -0.05 -22.93 32.51
N ILE A 90 -0.44 -23.85 31.64
CA ILE A 90 -1.58 -24.75 31.87
C ILE A 90 -1.32 -25.66 33.10
N ASN A 91 -0.10 -26.19 33.24
CA ASN A 91 0.27 -27.02 34.37
C ASN A 91 0.22 -26.24 35.70
N LYS A 92 0.74 -25.00 35.72
CA LYS A 92 0.66 -24.13 36.91
C LYS A 92 -0.78 -23.82 37.32
N VAL A 93 -1.67 -23.57 36.34
CA VAL A 93 -3.10 -23.36 36.63
C VAL A 93 -3.70 -24.62 37.26
N ARG A 94 -3.39 -25.81 36.72
CA ARG A 94 -3.84 -27.10 37.26
C ARG A 94 -3.41 -27.33 38.70
N GLU A 95 -2.15 -27.06 39.01
CA GLU A 95 -1.58 -27.18 40.36
C GLU A 95 -2.22 -26.19 41.33
N SER A 96 -2.43 -24.94 40.89
CA SER A 96 -2.97 -23.88 41.74
C SER A 96 -4.45 -24.09 42.13
N ASN A 97 -5.20 -24.88 41.35
CA ASN A 97 -6.64 -24.96 41.50
C ASN A 97 -7.22 -26.30 40.99
N PRO A 98 -7.11 -27.39 41.76
CA PRO A 98 -7.50 -28.73 41.32
C PRO A 98 -9.01 -28.91 41.07
N SER A 99 -9.85 -27.95 41.48
CA SER A 99 -11.30 -27.93 41.19
C SER A 99 -11.64 -27.33 39.81
N TRP A 100 -10.67 -26.78 39.08
CA TRP A 100 -10.87 -26.30 37.71
C TRP A 100 -10.95 -27.50 36.76
N ASN A 101 -12.14 -28.13 36.74
CA ASN A 101 -12.50 -29.22 35.83
C ASN A 101 -12.55 -28.81 34.34
N GLU A 102 -12.28 -27.53 34.03
CA GLU A 102 -12.26 -26.98 32.68
C GLU A 102 -10.90 -27.10 31.98
N LEU A 103 -9.87 -27.61 32.67
CA LEU A 103 -8.56 -27.78 32.06
C LEU A 103 -8.51 -29.02 31.15
N PRO A 104 -7.78 -28.96 30.02
CA PRO A 104 -7.75 -30.06 29.06
C PRO A 104 -7.15 -31.32 29.68
N GLU A 105 -7.82 -32.47 29.57
CA GLU A 105 -7.21 -33.78 29.87
C GLU A 105 -5.87 -33.95 29.12
N GLU A 106 -5.00 -34.88 29.53
CA GLU A 106 -3.71 -35.10 28.86
C GLU A 106 -3.86 -35.33 27.35
N SER A 107 -4.89 -36.09 26.94
CA SER A 107 -5.26 -36.31 25.54
C SER A 107 -5.60 -35.01 24.78
N SER A 108 -6.19 -34.04 25.49
CA SER A 108 -6.58 -32.74 24.96
C SER A 108 -5.39 -31.77 24.90
N LEU A 109 -4.40 -31.92 25.79
CA LEU A 109 -3.13 -31.18 25.70
C LEU A 109 -2.33 -31.60 24.47
N ASP A 110 -2.20 -32.90 24.20
CA ASP A 110 -1.52 -33.39 22.99
C ASP A 110 -2.20 -32.87 21.71
N PHE A 111 -3.53 -32.79 21.73
CA PHE A 111 -4.29 -32.20 20.62
C PHE A 111 -4.02 -30.68 20.48
N LEU A 112 -4.01 -29.94 21.59
CA LEU A 112 -3.67 -28.52 21.60
C LEU A 112 -2.25 -28.26 21.07
N VAL A 113 -1.27 -29.06 21.47
CA VAL A 113 0.12 -28.95 20.98
C VAL A 113 0.17 -29.17 19.47
N LYS A 114 -0.50 -30.20 18.95
CA LYS A 114 -0.59 -30.44 17.50
C LYS A 114 -1.26 -29.28 16.75
N ILE A 115 -2.25 -28.61 17.36
CA ILE A 115 -2.86 -27.40 16.80
C ILE A 115 -1.83 -26.28 16.76
N LEU A 116 -1.14 -26.01 17.88
CA LEU A 116 -0.15 -24.93 17.97
C LEU A 116 0.98 -25.12 16.95
N GLU A 117 1.53 -26.34 16.83
CA GLU A 117 2.57 -26.68 15.86
C GLU A 117 2.12 -26.49 14.40
N ARG A 118 0.83 -26.61 14.12
CA ARG A 118 0.25 -26.50 12.77
C ARG A 118 -0.44 -25.15 12.50
N SER A 119 -0.49 -24.26 13.47
CA SER A 119 -1.18 -22.97 13.39
C SER A 119 -0.43 -21.94 12.53
N GLY A 120 0.85 -22.16 12.26
CA GLY A 120 1.72 -21.18 11.60
C GLY A 120 2.21 -20.06 12.53
N LEU A 121 1.90 -20.13 13.83
CA LEU A 121 2.42 -19.20 14.84
C LEU A 121 3.84 -19.61 15.24
N GLY A 122 4.77 -18.65 15.19
CA GLY A 122 6.16 -18.84 15.63
C GLY A 122 6.37 -18.45 17.09
N ASP A 123 7.59 -18.67 17.59
CA ASP A 123 8.00 -18.34 18.97
C ASP A 123 8.02 -16.83 19.28
N GLU A 124 7.86 -15.98 18.26
CA GLU A 124 7.72 -14.52 18.37
C GLU A 124 6.26 -14.07 18.51
N THR A 125 5.34 -15.01 18.76
CA THR A 125 3.93 -14.69 19.03
C THR A 125 3.77 -14.29 20.49
N TYR A 126 2.95 -13.27 20.74
CA TYR A 126 2.65 -12.76 22.08
C TYR A 126 1.18 -12.99 22.41
N VAL A 127 0.87 -13.14 23.70
CA VAL A 127 -0.51 -13.26 24.20
C VAL A 127 -0.78 -12.22 25.29
N PRO A 128 -2.05 -11.82 25.49
CA PRO A 128 -2.44 -10.92 26.58
C PRO A 128 -1.96 -11.42 27.95
N GLU A 129 -1.42 -10.51 28.76
CA GLU A 129 -0.93 -10.83 30.10
C GLU A 129 -2.00 -11.50 30.96
N ALA A 130 -3.24 -11.04 30.84
CA ALA A 130 -4.41 -11.56 31.54
C ALA A 130 -4.59 -13.08 31.38
N ILE A 131 -4.19 -13.66 30.24
CA ILE A 131 -4.30 -15.09 29.96
C ILE A 131 -3.13 -15.86 30.60
N THR A 132 -1.97 -15.22 30.77
CA THR A 132 -0.77 -15.84 31.35
C THR A 132 -0.74 -15.82 32.88
N ARG A 133 -1.63 -15.06 33.52
CA ARG A 133 -1.79 -15.03 34.98
C ARG A 133 -2.30 -16.37 35.49
N VAL A 134 -1.95 -16.69 36.74
CA VAL A 134 -2.41 -17.90 37.44
C VAL A 134 -3.16 -17.48 38.71
N PRO A 135 -4.50 -17.63 38.78
CA PRO A 135 -5.39 -18.08 37.70
C PRO A 135 -5.55 -17.03 36.58
N PRO A 136 -5.96 -17.43 35.37
CA PRO A 136 -6.22 -16.49 34.27
C PRO A 136 -7.32 -15.49 34.63
N GLN A 137 -7.15 -14.23 34.21
CA GLN A 137 -8.07 -13.13 34.53
C GLN A 137 -8.77 -12.60 33.28
N GLN A 138 -9.64 -13.42 32.69
CA GLN A 138 -10.39 -13.09 31.48
C GLN A 138 -11.61 -12.21 31.77
N THR A 139 -11.35 -10.95 32.14
CA THR A 139 -12.40 -9.97 32.45
C THR A 139 -12.47 -8.89 31.37
N MET A 140 -13.64 -8.26 31.21
CA MET A 140 -13.79 -7.11 30.31
C MET A 140 -12.85 -5.95 30.67
N ALA A 141 -12.54 -5.78 31.96
CA ALA A 141 -11.60 -4.76 32.42
C ALA A 141 -10.18 -5.02 31.89
N ALA A 142 -9.69 -6.26 32.03
CA ALA A 142 -8.36 -6.65 31.55
C ALA A 142 -8.25 -6.61 30.02
N ALA A 143 -9.31 -7.01 29.30
CA ALA A 143 -9.35 -6.88 27.85
C ALA A 143 -9.30 -5.41 27.40
N ARG A 144 -10.02 -4.53 28.11
CA ARG A 144 -9.99 -3.09 27.84
C ARG A 144 -8.62 -2.48 28.07
N GLU A 145 -7.96 -2.85 29.17
CA GLU A 145 -6.60 -2.39 29.51
C GLU A 145 -5.59 -2.76 28.41
N GLU A 146 -5.60 -4.01 27.95
CA GLU A 146 -4.73 -4.46 26.85
C GLU A 146 -5.05 -3.73 25.54
N THR A 147 -6.32 -3.58 25.20
CA THR A 147 -6.73 -2.90 23.96
C THR A 147 -6.33 -1.43 23.98
N GLU A 148 -6.52 -0.74 25.10
CA GLU A 148 -6.09 0.66 25.27
C GLU A 148 -4.57 0.77 25.12
N GLN A 149 -3.80 -0.10 25.78
CA GLN A 149 -2.34 -0.11 25.67
C GLN A 149 -1.87 -0.33 24.22
N VAL A 150 -2.37 -1.38 23.55
CA VAL A 150 -1.96 -1.74 22.18
C VAL A 150 -2.29 -0.62 21.19
N ILE A 151 -3.51 -0.07 21.26
CA ILE A 151 -3.95 0.99 20.34
C ILE A 151 -3.17 2.28 20.60
N PHE A 152 -3.08 2.74 21.84
CA PHE A 152 -2.41 4.00 22.14
C PHE A 152 -0.91 3.91 21.89
N ASP A 153 -0.25 2.79 22.20
CA ASP A 153 1.17 2.62 21.89
C ASP A 153 1.42 2.67 20.38
N ALA A 154 0.60 1.99 19.57
CA ALA A 154 0.73 2.02 18.12
C ALA A 154 0.56 3.44 17.56
N ILE A 155 -0.46 4.18 18.02
CA ILE A 155 -0.72 5.57 17.62
C ILE A 155 0.41 6.50 18.06
N ASN A 156 0.84 6.41 19.32
CA ASN A 156 1.91 7.24 19.86
C ASN A 156 3.22 7.02 19.10
N ASN A 157 3.57 5.77 18.82
CA ASN A 157 4.74 5.42 18.01
C ASN A 157 4.62 5.97 16.58
N LEU A 158 3.45 5.87 15.95
CA LEU A 158 3.21 6.42 14.62
C LEU A 158 3.39 7.94 14.58
N LEU A 159 2.80 8.66 15.54
CA LEU A 159 2.91 10.12 15.64
C LEU A 159 4.34 10.57 15.94
N ALA A 160 5.05 9.84 16.81
CA ALA A 160 6.45 10.10 17.12
C ALA A 160 7.36 9.93 15.89
N ASN A 161 7.13 8.87 15.11
CA ASN A 161 7.93 8.57 13.91
C ASN A 161 7.65 9.56 12.77
N THR A 162 6.37 9.84 12.51
CA THR A 162 5.94 10.71 11.40
C THR A 162 6.10 12.20 11.71
N LYS A 163 6.18 12.57 13.00
CA LYS A 163 6.18 13.96 13.49
C LYS A 163 4.95 14.76 13.03
N VAL A 164 3.87 14.06 12.69
CA VAL A 164 2.59 14.69 12.31
C VAL A 164 1.94 15.26 13.56
N ASN A 165 1.48 16.51 13.47
CA ASN A 165 0.71 17.13 14.54
C ASN A 165 -0.65 16.44 14.64
N SER A 166 -0.99 15.91 15.83
CA SER A 166 -2.27 15.26 16.08
C SER A 166 -3.48 16.17 15.80
N HIS A 167 -3.33 17.50 15.98
CA HIS A 167 -4.37 18.47 15.63
C HIS A 167 -4.58 18.67 14.12
N ALA A 168 -3.65 18.20 13.28
CA ALA A 168 -3.79 18.24 11.83
C ALA A 168 -4.54 17.01 11.27
N ILE A 169 -4.83 16.02 12.11
CA ILE A 169 -5.59 14.83 11.73
C ILE A 169 -7.08 15.19 11.78
N SER A 170 -7.73 15.16 10.63
CA SER A 170 -9.18 15.36 10.53
C SER A 170 -9.93 14.20 11.19
N ALA A 171 -11.00 14.52 11.94
CA ALA A 171 -11.94 13.56 12.51
C ALA A 171 -12.79 12.84 11.45
#